data_AF-S0KCD7-F1
#
_entry.id   AF-S0KCD7-F1
#
_cell.length_a   1.000
_cell.length_b   1.000
_cell.length_c   1.000
_cell.angle_alpha   90.00
_cell.angle_beta   90.00
_cell.angle_gamma   90.00
#
_symmetry.space_group_name_H-M   'P 1'
#
loop_
_entity.id
_entity.type
_entity.pdbx_description
1 polymer ?
#
loop_
_entity_poly.entity_id
_entity_poly.type
_entity_poly.pdbx_seq_one_letter_code
_entity_poly.pdbx_strand_id
1 'polypeptide(L)'
;MKFTIEAIYTVHLMNNFSDDLIFLPCPHSDLDRKEQLTLTIKQGYEDLKAMGLISQENEPTDECVRYGSYLAEYHQSFEHIRVDLGYFCAPEVDDLGYQSIVIRKVDDNHYVIERLFSHVFLSLLITTHPILKGLEDKQKQYLHSDWELYSYIRLMAYYGDREAIHVTIERDKKVIHDTLYLDMDKGIYEYNLLKEQLRSIAGVDLQHYLIRDLKVKE
;
A
#
# COMPACT_ATOMS: atom_id res chain seq x y z
N MET A 1 -5.09 12.96 11.03
CA MET A 1 -4.24 14.07 10.55
C MET A 1 -3.86 13.80 9.09
N LYS A 2 -3.80 14.82 8.23
CA LYS A 2 -3.39 14.67 6.82
C LYS A 2 -1.96 15.17 6.66
N PHE A 3 -1.10 14.35 6.07
CA PHE A 3 0.30 14.65 5.79
C PHE A 3 0.49 14.89 4.30
N THR A 4 1.34 15.84 3.94
CA THR A 4 1.97 15.88 2.62
C THR A 4 3.06 14.82 2.53
N ILE A 5 3.45 14.40 1.32
CA ILE A 5 4.59 13.48 1.19
C ILE A 5 5.88 14.13 1.72
N GLU A 6 6.03 15.45 1.56
CA GLU A 6 7.17 16.20 2.09
C GLU A 6 7.22 16.10 3.61
N ALA A 7 6.09 16.27 4.30
CA ALA A 7 6.00 16.09 5.75
C ALA A 7 6.36 14.66 6.18
N ILE A 8 5.88 13.64 5.45
CA ILE A 8 6.24 12.23 5.71
C ILE A 8 7.75 12.03 5.60
N TYR A 9 8.36 12.52 4.52
CA TYR A 9 9.79 12.40 4.28
C TYR A 9 10.62 13.15 5.32
N THR A 10 10.18 14.31 5.77
CA THR A 10 10.85 15.05 6.85
C THR A 10 10.82 14.26 8.16
N VAL A 11 9.68 13.69 8.55
CA VAL A 11 9.60 12.84 9.76
C VAL A 11 10.47 11.59 9.59
N HIS A 12 10.46 10.97 8.41
CA HIS A 12 11.29 9.81 8.10
C HIS A 12 12.79 10.12 8.29
N LEU A 13 13.24 11.27 7.81
CA LEU A 13 14.62 11.74 7.99
C LEU A 13 14.95 12.06 9.45
N MET A 14 14.01 12.63 10.21
CA MET A 14 14.18 12.88 11.64
C MET A 14 14.40 11.58 12.45
N ASN A 15 13.91 10.44 11.95
CA ASN A 15 14.21 9.12 12.48
C ASN A 15 15.57 8.55 12.02
N ASN A 16 16.41 9.34 11.35
CA ASN A 16 17.69 8.97 10.76
C ASN A 16 17.62 7.97 9.59
N PHE A 17 16.50 7.95 8.86
CA PHE A 17 16.39 7.20 7.61
C PHE A 17 16.49 8.15 6.41
N SER A 18 17.38 7.84 5.46
CA SER A 18 17.65 8.70 4.30
C SER A 18 17.31 8.05 2.96
N ASP A 19 16.98 6.76 2.98
CA ASP A 19 16.43 6.03 1.85
C ASP A 19 14.93 6.28 1.69
N ASP A 20 14.37 5.79 0.58
CA ASP A 20 12.95 5.95 0.29
C ASP A 20 12.09 4.99 1.12
N LEU A 21 10.90 5.46 1.50
CA LEU A 21 9.88 4.57 2.04
C LEU A 21 9.42 3.62 0.92
N ILE A 22 9.36 2.34 1.23
CA ILE A 22 8.90 1.31 0.29
C ILE A 22 7.49 1.67 -0.19
N PHE A 23 7.31 1.64 -1.52
CA PHE A 23 6.12 2.08 -2.27
C PHE A 23 5.72 3.56 -2.20
N LEU A 24 6.45 4.38 -1.46
CA LEU A 24 6.21 5.82 -1.32
C LEU A 24 7.51 6.60 -1.58
N PRO A 25 8.02 6.60 -2.83
CA PRO A 25 9.27 7.27 -3.16
C PRO A 25 9.18 8.80 -3.05
N CYS A 26 10.33 9.45 -2.91
CA CYS A 26 10.42 10.89 -2.74
C CYS A 26 9.93 11.60 -4.02
N PRO A 27 9.23 12.74 -3.93
CA PRO A 27 8.61 13.40 -5.08
C PRO A 27 9.60 13.67 -6.20
N HIS A 28 9.42 13.06 -7.36
CA HIS A 28 10.33 13.22 -8.47
C HIS A 28 10.47 14.69 -8.90
N SER A 29 11.70 15.10 -9.16
CA SER A 29 12.04 16.38 -9.75
C SER A 29 13.18 16.20 -10.74
N ASP A 30 13.34 17.11 -11.69
CA ASP A 30 14.46 17.12 -12.64
C ASP A 30 15.80 17.49 -11.97
N LEU A 31 15.80 17.77 -10.66
CA LEU A 31 16.98 18.12 -9.88
C LEU A 31 17.78 16.89 -9.45
N ASP A 32 19.02 17.11 -9.03
CA ASP A 32 19.77 16.04 -8.38
C ASP A 32 19.12 15.63 -7.05
N ARG A 33 19.39 14.39 -6.61
CA ARG A 33 18.75 13.80 -5.42
C ARG A 33 18.98 14.64 -4.15
N LYS A 34 20.13 15.28 -4.00
CA LYS A 34 20.45 16.08 -2.81
C LYS A 34 19.65 17.37 -2.80
N GLU A 35 19.55 18.05 -3.94
CA GLU A 35 18.73 19.25 -4.11
C GLU A 35 17.24 18.95 -3.90
N GLN A 36 16.74 17.86 -4.50
CA GLN A 36 15.39 17.36 -4.31
C GLN A 36 15.07 17.09 -2.83
N LEU A 37 15.94 16.35 -2.14
CA LEU A 37 15.77 16.09 -0.71
C LEU A 37 15.79 17.39 0.10
N THR A 38 16.69 18.32 -0.23
CA THR A 38 16.78 19.61 0.48
C THR A 38 15.48 20.41 0.35
N LEU A 39 14.88 20.46 -0.84
CA LEU A 39 13.60 21.13 -1.05
C LEU A 39 12.46 20.42 -0.32
N THR A 40 12.41 19.09 -0.44
CA THR A 40 11.42 18.24 0.24
C THR A 40 11.45 18.48 1.75
N ILE A 41 12.64 18.48 2.36
CA ILE A 41 12.81 18.69 3.80
C ILE A 41 12.37 20.10 4.21
N LYS A 42 12.73 21.13 3.44
CA LYS A 42 12.34 22.51 3.72
C LYS A 42 10.82 22.68 3.71
N GLN A 43 10.17 22.18 2.66
CA GLN A 43 8.71 22.23 2.56
C GLN A 43 8.06 21.41 3.66
N GLY A 44 8.53 20.17 3.86
CA GLY A 44 7.97 19.28 4.87
C GLY A 44 8.12 19.82 6.29
N TYR A 45 9.22 20.52 6.60
CA TYR A 45 9.38 21.15 7.92
C TYR A 45 8.36 22.27 8.16
N GLU A 46 8.08 23.09 7.15
CA GLU A 46 7.03 24.12 7.22
C GLU A 46 5.62 23.50 7.29
N ASP A 47 5.39 22.40 6.57
CA ASP A 47 4.14 21.64 6.66
C ASP A 47 3.95 21.08 8.09
N LEU A 48 4.99 20.47 8.68
CA LEU A 48 4.94 19.94 10.04
C LEU A 48 4.68 21.03 11.08
N LYS A 49 5.22 22.25 10.91
CA LYS A 49 4.88 23.40 11.77
C LYS A 49 3.42 23.80 11.63
N ALA A 50 2.92 23.90 10.39
CA ALA A 50 1.52 24.24 10.13
C ALA A 50 0.55 23.20 10.71
N MET A 51 0.97 21.95 10.77
CA MET A 51 0.25 20.83 11.38
C MET A 51 0.34 20.81 12.91
N GLY A 52 1.15 21.67 13.53
CA GLY A 52 1.39 21.67 14.97
C GLY A 52 2.27 20.50 15.46
N LEU A 53 2.95 19.81 14.55
CA LEU A 53 3.85 18.71 14.88
C LEU A 53 5.23 19.19 15.32
N ILE A 54 5.63 20.40 14.92
CA ILE A 54 6.81 21.10 15.41
C ILE A 54 6.35 22.29 16.27
N SER A 55 6.91 22.41 17.47
CA SER A 55 6.61 23.48 18.42
C SER A 55 7.18 24.83 17.98
N GLN A 56 6.78 25.91 18.66
CA GLN A 56 7.36 27.25 18.43
C GLN A 56 8.87 27.32 18.74
N GLU A 57 9.35 26.41 19.59
CA GLU A 57 10.77 26.27 19.93
C GLU A 57 11.53 25.39 18.92
N ASN A 58 10.90 25.02 17.81
CA ASN A 58 11.43 24.15 16.75
C ASN A 58 11.68 22.71 17.21
N GLU A 59 10.99 22.25 18.25
CA GLU A 59 11.09 20.89 18.79
C GLU A 59 9.95 19.99 18.32
N PRO A 60 10.18 18.68 18.09
CA PRO A 60 9.11 17.73 17.79
C PRO A 60 8.15 17.60 18.98
N THR A 61 6.84 17.67 18.71
CA THR A 61 5.80 17.37 19.70
C THR A 61 5.65 15.86 19.94
N ASP A 62 4.98 15.47 21.03
CA ASP A 62 4.64 14.06 21.29
C ASP A 62 3.89 13.40 20.12
N GLU A 63 3.04 14.16 19.43
CA GLU A 63 2.33 13.66 18.26
C GLU A 63 3.28 13.42 17.07
N CYS A 64 4.25 14.31 16.87
CA CYS A 64 5.32 14.11 15.87
C CYS A 64 6.14 12.87 16.19
N VAL A 65 6.50 12.66 17.45
CA VAL A 65 7.25 11.48 17.91
C VAL A 65 6.44 10.20 17.66
N ARG A 66 5.13 10.22 17.95
CA ARG A 66 4.23 9.08 17.68
C ARG A 66 4.20 8.71 16.19
N TYR A 67 4.00 9.69 15.30
CA TYR A 67 4.03 9.43 13.86
C TYR A 67 5.43 9.02 13.36
N GLY A 68 6.47 9.57 13.99
CA GLY A 68 7.85 9.10 13.84
C GLY A 68 7.97 7.60 14.14
N SER A 69 7.45 7.13 15.26
CA SER A 69 7.48 5.68 15.58
C SER A 69 6.75 4.83 14.55
N TYR A 70 5.59 5.26 14.04
CA TYR A 70 4.85 4.51 13.03
C TYR A 70 5.63 4.40 11.71
N LEU A 71 6.27 5.49 11.28
CA LEU A 71 7.09 5.45 10.07
C LEU A 71 8.36 4.62 10.25
N ALA A 72 8.94 4.59 11.46
CA ALA A 72 10.07 3.73 11.77
C ALA A 72 9.69 2.24 11.71
N GLU A 73 8.56 1.86 12.33
CA GLU A 73 8.00 0.51 12.26
C GLU A 73 7.69 0.11 10.81
N TYR A 74 7.06 1.00 10.04
CA TYR A 74 6.83 0.77 8.62
C TYR A 74 8.13 0.50 7.88
N HIS A 75 9.13 1.37 8.02
CA HIS A 75 10.41 1.25 7.32
C HIS A 75 11.17 -0.05 7.68
N GLN A 76 11.13 -0.44 8.95
CA GLN A 76 11.85 -1.62 9.46
C GLN A 76 11.15 -2.95 9.19
N SER A 77 9.88 -2.91 8.74
CA SER A 77 9.14 -4.12 8.41
C SER A 77 9.87 -4.96 7.36
N PHE A 78 9.80 -6.28 7.52
CA PHE A 78 10.38 -7.23 6.59
C PHE A 78 9.58 -7.36 5.29
N GLU A 79 8.30 -7.01 5.33
CA GLU A 79 7.36 -7.12 4.23
C GLU A 79 6.52 -5.84 4.11
N HIS A 80 6.25 -5.44 2.87
CA HIS A 80 5.39 -4.32 2.55
C HIS A 80 4.37 -4.75 1.52
N ILE A 81 3.17 -4.21 1.64
CA ILE A 81 2.05 -4.52 0.77
C ILE A 81 1.50 -3.21 0.27
N ARG A 82 1.39 -3.10 -1.05
CA ARG A 82 0.66 -2.01 -1.68
C ARG A 82 -0.63 -2.58 -2.26
N VAL A 83 -1.74 -1.94 -1.90
CA VAL A 83 -3.05 -2.19 -2.51
C VAL A 83 -3.40 -0.97 -3.35
N ASP A 84 -3.48 -1.18 -4.66
CA ASP A 84 -3.62 -0.18 -5.70
C ASP A 84 -2.54 0.91 -5.58
N LEU A 85 -2.90 2.17 -5.75
CA LEU A 85 -2.06 3.32 -5.39
C LEU A 85 -2.65 4.06 -4.18
N GLY A 86 -3.59 3.41 -3.48
CA GLY A 86 -4.37 3.99 -2.39
C GLY A 86 -3.85 3.63 -1.00
N TYR A 87 -3.25 2.44 -0.84
CA TYR A 87 -2.85 1.91 0.46
C TYR A 87 -1.43 1.33 0.42
N PHE A 88 -0.63 1.69 1.40
CA PHE A 88 0.73 1.20 1.61
C PHE A 88 0.82 0.67 3.03
N CYS A 89 1.13 -0.61 3.20
CA CYS A 89 0.95 -1.33 4.45
C CYS A 89 2.23 -2.07 4.83
N ALA A 90 2.63 -1.94 6.10
CA ALA A 90 3.58 -2.83 6.76
C ALA A 90 2.80 -3.66 7.80
N PRO A 91 2.62 -4.98 7.58
CA PRO A 91 1.94 -5.83 8.54
C PRO A 91 2.86 -6.28 9.69
N GLU A 92 2.28 -6.90 10.72
CA GLU A 92 2.99 -7.55 11.83
C GLU A 92 3.98 -6.62 12.59
N VAL A 93 3.59 -5.36 12.80
CA VAL A 93 4.44 -4.35 13.45
C VAL A 93 4.41 -4.39 14.98
N ASP A 94 3.53 -5.18 15.57
CA ASP A 94 3.47 -5.45 17.01
C ASP A 94 3.97 -6.86 17.34
N ASP A 95 4.39 -7.08 18.59
CA ASP A 95 4.95 -8.37 19.06
C ASP A 95 4.02 -9.57 18.81
N LEU A 96 2.71 -9.33 18.80
CA LEU A 96 1.71 -10.37 18.56
C LEU A 96 1.28 -10.47 17.09
N GLY A 97 1.73 -9.56 16.22
CA GLY A 97 1.45 -9.53 14.78
C GLY A 97 -0.02 -9.33 14.42
N TYR A 98 -0.78 -8.58 15.22
CA TYR A 98 -2.19 -8.22 14.94
C TYR A 98 -2.35 -6.86 14.27
N GLN A 99 -1.30 -6.05 14.25
CA GLN A 99 -1.35 -4.66 13.82
C GLN A 99 -0.48 -4.42 12.59
N SER A 100 -0.92 -3.44 11.81
CA SER A 100 -0.25 -2.94 10.63
C SER A 100 -0.11 -1.43 10.71
N ILE A 101 0.99 -0.90 10.19
CA ILE A 101 1.06 0.52 9.82
C ILE A 101 0.56 0.66 8.40
N VAL A 102 -0.49 1.47 8.23
CA VAL A 102 -1.12 1.76 6.95
C VAL A 102 -0.95 3.25 6.65
N ILE A 103 -0.28 3.54 5.54
CA ILE A 103 -0.25 4.87 4.93
C ILE A 103 -1.28 4.86 3.80
N ARG A 104 -2.29 5.72 3.90
CA ARG A 104 -3.42 5.76 2.97
C ARG A 104 -3.44 7.08 2.22
N LYS A 105 -3.43 7.04 0.88
CA LYS A 105 -3.62 8.22 0.05
C LYS A 105 -5.08 8.68 0.16
N VAL A 106 -5.28 9.96 0.46
CA VAL A 106 -6.61 10.57 0.61
C VAL A 106 -6.87 11.70 -0.37
N ASP A 107 -5.82 12.23 -0.99
CA ASP A 107 -5.88 13.22 -2.06
C ASP A 107 -4.56 13.18 -2.84
N ASP A 108 -4.46 13.96 -3.90
CA ASP A 108 -3.19 14.21 -4.56
C ASP A 108 -2.19 14.79 -3.56
N ASN A 109 -1.06 14.08 -3.44
CA ASN A 109 0.00 14.37 -2.48
C ASN A 109 -0.38 14.35 -1.00
N HIS A 110 -1.57 13.87 -0.61
CA HIS A 110 -2.00 13.82 0.79
C HIS A 110 -2.27 12.41 1.29
N TYR A 111 -1.81 12.16 2.50
CA TYR A 111 -1.82 10.83 3.12
C TYR A 111 -2.28 10.89 4.57
N VAL A 112 -2.79 9.77 5.07
CA VAL A 112 -3.04 9.54 6.50
C VAL A 112 -2.19 8.34 6.92
N ILE A 113 -1.55 8.43 8.08
CA ILE A 113 -0.78 7.34 8.68
C ILE A 113 -1.59 6.79 9.85
N GLU A 114 -1.90 5.50 9.83
CA GLU A 114 -2.76 4.85 10.81
C GLU A 114 -2.10 3.55 11.28
N ARG A 115 -2.15 3.29 12.59
CA ARG A 115 -1.88 1.97 13.14
C ARG A 115 -3.21 1.27 13.31
N LEU A 116 -3.44 0.20 12.55
CA LEU A 116 -4.72 -0.50 12.50
C LEU A 116 -4.52 -1.97 12.85
N PHE A 117 -5.52 -2.60 13.45
CA PHE A 117 -5.57 -4.05 13.46
C PHE A 117 -5.72 -4.58 12.03
N SER A 118 -5.04 -5.67 11.68
CA SER A 118 -5.04 -6.22 10.32
C SER A 118 -6.46 -6.54 9.82
N HIS A 119 -7.35 -7.02 10.71
CA HIS A 119 -8.75 -7.29 10.36
C HIS A 119 -9.56 -6.00 10.08
N VAL A 120 -9.23 -4.88 10.74
CA VAL A 120 -9.83 -3.57 10.45
C VAL A 120 -9.39 -3.09 9.09
N PHE A 121 -8.11 -3.27 8.76
CA PHE A 121 -7.59 -2.92 7.43
C PHE A 121 -8.25 -3.77 6.32
N LEU A 122 -8.36 -5.09 6.51
CA LEU A 122 -9.09 -5.95 5.57
C LEU A 122 -10.55 -5.51 5.40
N SER A 123 -11.23 -5.17 6.49
CA SER A 123 -12.62 -4.67 6.45
C SER A 123 -12.74 -3.36 5.66
N LEU A 124 -11.75 -2.47 5.78
CA LEU A 124 -11.68 -1.25 4.98
C LEU A 124 -11.56 -1.59 3.49
N LEU A 125 -10.64 -2.49 3.12
CA LEU A 125 -10.48 -2.92 1.72
C LEU A 125 -11.75 -3.54 1.14
N ILE A 126 -12.45 -4.39 1.89
CA ILE A 126 -13.73 -4.99 1.47
C ILE A 126 -14.80 -3.91 1.27
N THR A 127 -14.79 -2.88 2.11
CA THR A 127 -15.76 -1.79 2.02
C THR A 127 -15.52 -0.93 0.77
N THR A 128 -14.25 -0.66 0.45
CA THR A 128 -13.86 0.24 -0.64
C THR A 128 -13.77 -0.42 -2.01
N HIS A 129 -13.55 -1.74 -2.08
CA HIS A 129 -13.42 -2.47 -3.35
C HIS A 129 -14.63 -3.41 -3.54
N PRO A 130 -15.60 -3.06 -4.39
CA PRO A 130 -16.75 -3.89 -4.73
C PRO A 130 -16.41 -5.31 -5.19
N ILE A 131 -15.27 -5.52 -5.87
CA ILE A 131 -14.80 -6.86 -6.28
C ILE A 131 -14.65 -7.82 -5.08
N LEU A 132 -14.42 -7.30 -3.88
CA LEU A 132 -14.28 -8.11 -2.66
C LEU A 132 -15.61 -8.42 -1.96
N LYS A 133 -16.74 -7.93 -2.50
CA LYS A 133 -18.07 -8.19 -1.94
C LYS A 133 -18.66 -9.45 -2.56
N GLY A 134 -19.20 -10.35 -1.73
CA GLY A 134 -19.85 -11.57 -2.19
C GLY A 134 -18.89 -12.58 -2.82
N LEU A 135 -17.66 -12.68 -2.32
CA LEU A 135 -16.64 -13.61 -2.83
C LEU A 135 -17.08 -15.08 -2.71
N GLU A 136 -17.92 -15.40 -1.73
CA GLU A 136 -18.52 -16.71 -1.52
C GLU A 136 -19.37 -17.19 -2.72
N ASP A 137 -19.95 -16.26 -3.48
CA ASP A 137 -20.81 -16.58 -4.64
C ASP A 137 -20.00 -16.70 -5.94
N LYS A 138 -18.73 -16.28 -5.93
CA LYS A 138 -17.87 -16.24 -7.12
C LYS A 138 -17.21 -17.59 -7.36
N GLN A 139 -17.75 -18.36 -8.30
CA GLN A 139 -17.22 -19.67 -8.68
C GLN A 139 -16.04 -19.58 -9.63
N LYS A 140 -15.12 -20.54 -9.51
CA LYS A 140 -13.98 -20.71 -10.41
C LYS A 140 -14.44 -21.19 -11.78
N GLN A 141 -13.92 -20.61 -12.84
CA GLN A 141 -14.09 -21.16 -14.19
C GLN A 141 -13.03 -22.20 -14.48
N TYR A 142 -13.46 -23.46 -14.50
CA TYR A 142 -12.57 -24.60 -14.77
C TYR A 142 -11.92 -24.57 -16.16
N LEU A 143 -12.54 -23.93 -17.15
CA LEU A 143 -11.92 -23.77 -18.48
C LEU A 143 -10.71 -22.83 -18.49
N HIS A 144 -10.57 -21.98 -17.47
CA HIS A 144 -9.49 -21.02 -17.34
C HIS A 144 -8.77 -21.19 -15.99
N SER A 145 -8.77 -22.41 -15.42
CA SER A 145 -8.23 -22.66 -14.08
C SER A 145 -6.71 -22.65 -14.01
N ASP A 146 -6.07 -22.93 -15.14
CA ASP A 146 -4.63 -23.01 -15.27
C ASP A 146 -4.06 -21.68 -15.74
N TRP A 147 -2.78 -21.47 -15.48
CA TRP A 147 -2.09 -20.26 -15.94
C TRP A 147 -1.96 -20.25 -17.45
N GLU A 148 -2.53 -19.22 -18.07
CA GLU A 148 -2.44 -18.98 -19.50
C GLU A 148 -1.66 -17.70 -19.76
N LEU A 149 -0.77 -17.71 -20.76
CA LEU A 149 -0.11 -16.49 -21.22
C LEU A 149 -1.17 -15.53 -21.76
N TYR A 150 -1.18 -14.31 -21.24
CA TYR A 150 -2.15 -13.30 -21.63
C TYR A 150 -1.47 -11.94 -21.55
N SER A 151 -1.28 -11.24 -22.67
CA SER A 151 -0.53 -9.99 -22.63
C SER A 151 -1.29 -8.89 -21.89
N TYR A 152 -0.54 -8.02 -21.19
CA TYR A 152 -1.13 -6.93 -20.43
C TYR A 152 -1.93 -5.96 -21.31
N ILE A 153 -1.44 -5.66 -22.51
CA ILE A 153 -2.14 -4.80 -23.49
C ILE A 153 -3.50 -5.40 -23.87
N ARG A 154 -3.56 -6.72 -24.08
CA ARG A 154 -4.82 -7.41 -24.39
C ARG A 154 -5.77 -7.36 -23.20
N LEU A 155 -5.24 -7.47 -21.98
CA LEU A 155 -6.04 -7.35 -20.77
C LEU A 155 -6.65 -5.96 -20.65
N MET A 156 -5.86 -4.92 -20.81
CA MET A 156 -6.34 -3.53 -20.77
C MET A 156 -7.38 -3.25 -21.86
N ALA A 157 -7.16 -3.75 -23.08
CA ALA A 157 -8.13 -3.59 -24.18
C ALA A 157 -9.47 -4.30 -23.91
N TYR A 158 -9.46 -5.43 -23.19
CA TYR A 158 -10.68 -6.18 -22.86
C TYR A 158 -11.36 -5.67 -21.57
N TYR A 159 -10.58 -5.43 -20.52
CA TYR A 159 -11.08 -5.06 -19.20
C TYR A 159 -11.49 -3.59 -19.16
N GLY A 160 -10.76 -2.72 -19.86
CA GLY A 160 -10.98 -1.28 -19.88
C GLY A 160 -10.83 -0.68 -18.49
N ASP A 161 -11.67 0.31 -18.20
CA ASP A 161 -11.67 1.06 -16.94
C ASP A 161 -12.53 0.39 -15.84
N ARG A 162 -12.83 -0.90 -15.98
CA ARG A 162 -13.53 -1.65 -14.93
C ARG A 162 -12.67 -1.71 -13.67
N GLU A 163 -13.31 -1.73 -12.52
CA GLU A 163 -12.62 -1.76 -11.25
C GLU A 163 -11.88 -3.08 -11.05
N ALA A 164 -10.64 -3.00 -10.59
CA ALA A 164 -9.78 -4.12 -10.23
C ALA A 164 -9.16 -3.82 -8.87
N ILE A 165 -8.60 -4.84 -8.22
CA ILE A 165 -7.72 -4.63 -7.07
C ILE A 165 -6.32 -5.13 -7.41
N HIS A 166 -5.35 -4.24 -7.31
CA HIS A 166 -3.94 -4.51 -7.54
C HIS A 166 -3.24 -4.73 -6.21
N VAL A 167 -2.59 -5.89 -6.04
CA VAL A 167 -1.80 -6.17 -4.85
C VAL A 167 -0.36 -6.38 -5.27
N THR A 168 0.54 -5.55 -4.73
CA THR A 168 1.98 -5.72 -4.83
C THR A 168 2.53 -6.08 -3.44
N ILE A 169 3.32 -7.15 -3.33
CA ILE A 169 4.03 -7.51 -2.09
C ILE A 169 5.52 -7.43 -2.35
N GLU A 170 6.19 -6.64 -1.52
CA GLU A 170 7.63 -6.55 -1.46
C GLU A 170 8.13 -7.21 -0.19
N ARG A 171 9.21 -7.98 -0.31
CA ARG A 171 9.92 -8.59 0.80
C ARG A 171 11.41 -8.48 0.53
N ASP A 172 12.17 -7.97 1.50
CA ASP A 172 13.61 -7.76 1.36
C ASP A 172 14.00 -6.98 0.10
N LYS A 173 13.31 -5.85 -0.15
CA LYS A 173 13.53 -4.94 -1.29
C LYS A 173 13.29 -5.59 -2.66
N LYS A 174 12.56 -6.70 -2.70
CA LYS A 174 12.19 -7.42 -3.93
C LYS A 174 10.69 -7.64 -4.00
N VAL A 175 10.10 -7.26 -5.13
CA VAL A 175 8.71 -7.57 -5.44
C VAL A 175 8.60 -9.07 -5.69
N ILE A 176 7.90 -9.78 -4.80
CA ILE A 176 7.66 -11.22 -4.88
C ILE A 176 6.27 -11.55 -5.43
N HIS A 177 5.36 -10.58 -5.37
CA HIS A 177 3.99 -10.70 -5.82
C HIS A 177 3.57 -9.38 -6.45
N ASP A 178 2.98 -9.43 -7.65
CA ASP A 178 2.42 -8.28 -8.32
C ASP A 178 1.23 -8.76 -9.16
N THR A 179 0.02 -8.61 -8.63
CA THR A 179 -1.17 -9.29 -9.16
C THR A 179 -2.36 -8.36 -9.23
N LEU A 180 -3.04 -8.36 -10.37
CA LEU A 180 -4.36 -7.74 -10.52
C LEU A 180 -5.43 -8.80 -10.33
N TYR A 181 -6.40 -8.53 -9.47
CA TYR A 181 -7.62 -9.31 -9.36
C TYR A 181 -8.76 -8.59 -10.05
N LEU A 182 -9.51 -9.34 -10.86
CA LEU A 182 -10.45 -8.81 -11.84
C LEU A 182 -11.78 -9.54 -11.73
N ASP A 183 -12.89 -8.81 -11.83
CA ASP A 183 -14.23 -9.39 -11.94
C ASP A 183 -14.64 -9.40 -13.41
N MET A 184 -14.53 -10.57 -14.04
CA MET A 184 -14.95 -10.77 -15.43
C MET A 184 -16.26 -11.57 -15.43
N ASP A 185 -17.03 -11.52 -16.53
CA ASP A 185 -18.43 -11.97 -16.66
C ASP A 185 -18.76 -13.41 -16.21
N LYS A 186 -17.77 -14.17 -15.75
CA LYS A 186 -17.89 -15.56 -15.35
C LYS A 186 -17.09 -15.91 -14.07
N GLY A 187 -16.50 -14.94 -13.36
CA GLY A 187 -15.82 -15.17 -12.08
C GLY A 187 -14.61 -14.26 -11.83
N ILE A 188 -13.93 -14.51 -10.70
CA ILE A 188 -12.70 -13.80 -10.36
C ILE A 188 -11.54 -14.37 -11.16
N TYR A 189 -10.72 -13.46 -11.67
CA TYR A 189 -9.46 -13.79 -12.30
C TYR A 189 -8.32 -13.12 -11.54
N GLU A 190 -7.20 -13.82 -11.47
CA GLU A 190 -5.93 -13.26 -11.04
C GLU A 190 -4.98 -13.18 -12.24
N TYR A 191 -4.35 -12.03 -12.37
CA TYR A 191 -3.41 -11.72 -13.42
C TYR A 191 -2.04 -11.39 -12.80
N ASN A 192 -1.07 -12.26 -13.04
CA ASN A 192 0.30 -12.07 -12.57
C ASN A 192 1.04 -11.12 -13.51
N LEU A 193 1.32 -9.90 -13.05
CA LEU A 193 2.01 -8.86 -13.81
C LEU A 193 3.46 -9.23 -14.13
N LEU A 194 4.14 -9.94 -13.22
CA LEU A 194 5.54 -10.34 -13.41
C LEU A 194 5.73 -11.38 -14.52
N LYS A 195 4.70 -12.20 -14.78
CA LYS A 195 4.75 -13.32 -15.74
C LYS A 195 3.85 -13.13 -16.96
N GLU A 196 3.00 -12.10 -16.95
CA GLU A 196 1.94 -11.89 -17.93
C GLU A 196 1.06 -13.14 -18.12
N GLN A 197 0.55 -13.64 -17.00
CA GLN A 197 -0.28 -14.84 -16.96
C GLN A 197 -1.61 -14.55 -16.27
N LEU A 198 -2.68 -15.15 -16.80
CA LEU A 198 -4.04 -15.03 -16.28
C LEU A 198 -4.56 -16.41 -15.88
N ARG A 199 -5.34 -16.49 -14.81
CA ARG A 199 -6.20 -17.65 -14.52
C ARG A 199 -7.42 -17.22 -13.73
N SER A 200 -8.47 -18.04 -13.79
CA SER A 200 -9.64 -17.92 -12.91
C SER A 200 -9.38 -18.60 -11.57
N ILE A 201 -9.86 -17.98 -10.51
CA ILE A 201 -9.83 -18.49 -9.12
C ILE A 201 -11.24 -18.44 -8.54
N ALA A 202 -11.48 -19.21 -7.47
CA ALA A 202 -12.71 -19.03 -6.70
C ALA A 202 -12.60 -17.77 -5.83
N GLY A 203 -13.70 -17.11 -5.50
CA GLY A 203 -13.65 -15.95 -4.61
C GLY A 203 -13.14 -16.29 -3.21
N VAL A 204 -13.41 -17.51 -2.71
CA VAL A 204 -12.82 -18.02 -1.46
C VAL A 204 -11.29 -18.12 -1.52
N ASP A 205 -10.71 -18.37 -2.70
CA ASP A 205 -9.25 -18.37 -2.86
C ASP A 205 -8.69 -16.95 -2.72
N LEU A 206 -9.35 -15.96 -3.35
CA LEU A 206 -8.99 -14.55 -3.19
C LEU A 206 -9.09 -14.10 -1.73
N GLN A 207 -10.17 -14.50 -1.03
CA GLN A 207 -10.32 -14.22 0.39
C GLN A 207 -9.15 -14.80 1.21
N HIS A 208 -8.80 -16.06 0.99
CA HIS A 208 -7.65 -16.68 1.66
C HIS A 208 -6.33 -15.98 1.32
N TYR A 209 -6.13 -15.55 0.07
CA TYR A 209 -4.93 -14.82 -0.33
C TYR A 209 -4.83 -13.48 0.38
N LEU A 210 -5.91 -12.69 0.43
CA LEU A 210 -5.91 -11.42 1.15
C LEU A 210 -5.66 -11.59 2.65
N ILE A 211 -6.30 -12.57 3.31
CA ILE A 211 -6.06 -12.87 4.72
C ILE A 211 -4.59 -13.22 4.96
N ARG A 212 -4.03 -14.11 4.13
CA ARG A 212 -2.63 -14.54 4.23
C ARG A 212 -1.67 -13.39 3.97
N ASP A 213 -1.89 -12.65 2.90
CA ASP A 213 -0.96 -11.63 2.41
C ASP A 213 -0.97 -10.44 3.37
N LEU A 214 -2.14 -9.98 3.82
CA LEU A 214 -2.29 -8.91 4.80
C LEU A 214 -1.98 -9.34 6.25
N LYS A 215 -1.54 -10.59 6.47
CA LYS A 215 -1.24 -11.17 7.80
C LYS A 215 -2.39 -11.00 8.80
N VAL A 216 -3.62 -11.24 8.36
CA VAL A 216 -4.78 -11.18 9.23
C VAL A 216 -4.80 -12.44 10.09
N LYS A 217 -4.67 -12.26 11.40
CA LYS A 217 -4.80 -13.33 12.39
C LYS A 217 -6.26 -13.49 12.83
N GLU A 218 -6.65 -14.73 13.05
CA GLU A 218 -7.94 -15.13 13.65
C GLU A 218 -7.96 -14.90 15.17
#